data_AF-A0AA37QK60-F1
#
_entry.id   AF-A0AA37QK60-F1
#
_cell.length_a   1.000
_cell.length_b   1.000
_cell.length_c   1.000
_cell.angle_alpha   90.00
_cell.angle_beta   90.00
_cell.angle_gamma   90.00
#
_symmetry.space_group_name_H-M   'P 1'
#
loop_
_entity.id
_entity.type
_entity.pdbx_description
1 polymer ?
#
loop_
_entity_poly.entity_id
_entity_poly.type
_entity_poly.pdbx_seq_one_letter_code
_entity_poly.pdbx_strand_id
1 'polypeptide(L)'
;MKQARRLLLVVAIVAGGFHQALAQPPARSESPRAADKAPAKILLSAHRGDATILTLSDLDSDTAAVTFRIELDDAIESCLREPPPDDIKPAEVARCAKQVMDLNAGKQIKRRAMCSKNTVYTEFGNFSLVGTGEPESSGEGKKMIRTNWKDHRNEQIVDNSTAARTDAMLSTFAVLCPAAYKAKFDGYHVY
;
A
#
# COMPACT_ATOMS: atom_id res chain seq x y z
N MET A 1 -10.79 -16.41 -95.64
CA MET A 1 -10.91 -17.83 -95.23
C MET A 1 -9.94 -18.09 -94.08
N LYS A 2 -10.36 -18.90 -93.11
CA LYS A 2 -9.98 -18.88 -91.68
C LYS A 2 -8.47 -19.05 -91.39
N GLN A 3 -7.94 -18.20 -90.51
CA GLN A 3 -6.58 -18.22 -89.95
C GLN A 3 -6.52 -18.96 -88.59
N ALA A 4 -5.71 -20.02 -88.57
CA ALA A 4 -4.55 -20.29 -87.72
C ALA A 4 -4.50 -20.04 -86.19
N ARG A 5 -3.66 -20.90 -85.57
CA ARG A 5 -2.85 -20.82 -84.33
C ARG A 5 -3.52 -21.36 -83.06
N ARG A 6 -3.03 -22.44 -82.43
CA ARG A 6 -1.74 -22.77 -81.78
C ARG A 6 -1.33 -21.85 -80.61
N LEU A 7 -1.32 -22.50 -79.43
CA LEU A 7 -0.52 -22.36 -78.21
C LEU A 7 -0.62 -21.13 -77.29
N LEU A 8 -0.87 -21.52 -76.02
CA LEU A 8 -0.30 -21.11 -74.73
C LEU A 8 -0.76 -19.81 -74.03
N LEU A 9 -1.33 -20.08 -72.85
CA LEU A 9 -1.17 -19.41 -71.53
C LEU A 9 -1.63 -17.96 -71.39
N VAL A 10 -2.68 -17.76 -70.57
CA VAL A 10 -2.76 -16.58 -69.70
C VAL A 10 -3.33 -16.97 -68.34
N VAL A 11 -2.49 -16.79 -67.33
CA VAL A 11 -2.79 -16.67 -65.90
C VAL A 11 -3.76 -15.51 -65.69
N ALA A 12 -4.87 -15.75 -64.99
CA ALA A 12 -5.72 -14.68 -64.47
C ALA A 12 -5.78 -14.75 -62.94
N ILE A 13 -5.17 -13.73 -62.34
CA ILE A 13 -5.19 -13.36 -60.92
C ILE A 13 -6.58 -12.83 -60.58
N VAL A 14 -7.19 -13.31 -59.49
CA VAL A 14 -8.21 -12.53 -58.76
C VAL A 14 -7.85 -12.53 -57.28
N ALA A 15 -7.69 -11.32 -56.77
CA ALA A 15 -7.26 -10.94 -55.44
C ALA A 15 -8.28 -11.33 -54.36
N GLY A 16 -7.78 -11.66 -53.17
CA GLY A 16 -8.61 -11.90 -52.00
C GLY A 16 -7.80 -12.18 -50.74
N GLY A 17 -7.21 -11.13 -50.16
CA GLY A 17 -6.96 -10.93 -48.73
C GLY A 17 -6.37 -12.08 -47.90
N PHE A 18 -5.06 -12.00 -47.64
CA PHE A 18 -4.41 -12.64 -46.49
C PHE A 18 -4.93 -12.03 -45.18
N HIS A 19 -5.55 -12.82 -44.30
CA HIS A 19 -5.54 -12.53 -42.87
C HIS A 19 -4.96 -13.71 -42.08
N GLN A 20 -3.92 -13.34 -41.33
CA GLN A 20 -3.08 -14.18 -40.51
C GLN A 20 -3.88 -14.86 -39.40
N ALA A 21 -3.66 -16.16 -39.23
CA ALA A 21 -4.01 -16.88 -38.02
C ALA A 21 -3.13 -16.36 -36.87
N LEU A 22 -3.67 -15.42 -36.10
CA LEU A 22 -3.09 -15.00 -34.82
C LEU A 22 -3.51 -16.00 -33.75
N ALA A 23 -2.51 -16.71 -33.21
CA ALA A 23 -2.63 -17.56 -32.04
C ALA A 23 -3.29 -16.78 -30.89
N GLN A 24 -4.42 -17.28 -30.39
CA GLN A 24 -5.01 -16.78 -29.16
C GLN A 24 -4.06 -17.10 -27.99
N PRO A 25 -3.67 -16.12 -27.17
CA PRO A 25 -3.02 -16.44 -25.90
C PRO A 25 -4.03 -17.17 -25.00
N PRO A 26 -3.61 -18.16 -24.19
CA PRO A 26 -4.54 -18.88 -23.33
C PRO A 26 -5.21 -17.91 -22.36
N ALA A 27 -6.53 -18.08 -22.21
CA ALA A 27 -7.34 -17.31 -21.29
C ALA A 27 -6.70 -17.31 -19.90
N ARG A 28 -6.42 -16.12 -19.35
CA ARG A 28 -6.08 -15.98 -17.94
C ARG A 28 -7.24 -16.54 -17.14
N SER A 29 -6.96 -17.59 -16.38
CA SER A 29 -7.80 -18.07 -15.29
C SER A 29 -8.01 -16.91 -14.32
N GLU A 30 -9.16 -16.24 -14.39
CA GLU A 30 -9.64 -15.40 -13.30
C GLU A 30 -10.01 -16.34 -12.15
N SER A 31 -9.07 -16.50 -11.22
CA SER A 31 -9.33 -17.14 -9.95
C SER A 31 -10.31 -16.27 -9.16
N PRO A 32 -11.51 -16.75 -8.80
CA PRO A 32 -12.40 -16.02 -7.92
C PRO A 32 -11.96 -16.29 -6.48
N ARG A 33 -10.97 -15.55 -6.01
CA ARG A 33 -10.83 -15.27 -4.59
C ARG A 33 -11.00 -13.78 -4.42
N ALA A 34 -12.00 -13.39 -3.67
CA ALA A 34 -12.07 -12.07 -3.06
C ALA A 34 -10.73 -11.85 -2.33
N ALA A 35 -9.80 -11.17 -2.99
CA ALA A 35 -8.69 -10.58 -2.31
C ALA A 35 -9.30 -9.52 -1.41
N ASP A 36 -9.14 -9.67 -0.10
CA ASP A 36 -9.20 -8.52 0.79
C ASP A 36 -8.39 -7.41 0.10
N LYS A 37 -9.07 -6.33 -0.30
CA LYS A 37 -8.43 -5.26 -1.05
C LYS A 37 -7.22 -4.82 -0.25
N ALA A 38 -6.04 -4.86 -0.89
CA ALA A 38 -4.82 -4.36 -0.27
C ALA A 38 -5.08 -2.95 0.30
N PRO A 39 -4.51 -2.62 1.47
CA PRO A 39 -4.74 -1.33 2.09
C PRO A 39 -4.37 -0.21 1.12
N ALA A 40 -5.25 0.80 1.02
CA ALA A 40 -5.06 1.95 0.13
C ALA A 40 -4.29 3.10 0.81
N LYS A 41 -4.19 3.04 2.14
CA LYS A 41 -3.59 4.08 2.98
C LYS A 41 -2.59 3.45 3.96
N ILE A 42 -1.62 4.25 4.38
CA ILE A 42 -0.67 3.93 5.44
C ILE A 42 -0.53 5.11 6.40
N LEU A 43 -0.49 4.82 7.69
CA LEU A 43 -0.39 5.84 8.72
C LEU A 43 1.05 6.37 8.78
N LEU A 44 1.21 7.69 8.63
CA LEU A 44 2.50 8.35 8.78
C LEU A 44 2.87 8.48 10.25
N SER A 45 1.93 8.99 11.04
CA SER A 45 1.94 9.05 12.50
C SER A 45 0.59 9.59 12.99
N ALA A 46 0.28 9.40 14.27
CA ALA A 46 -0.99 9.81 14.89
C ALA A 46 -1.29 11.31 14.71
N HIS A 47 -0.25 12.14 14.55
CA HIS A 47 -0.37 13.60 14.37
C HIS A 47 -0.28 14.06 12.91
N ARG A 48 0.14 13.19 11.98
CA ARG A 48 0.28 13.56 10.55
C ARG A 48 -0.80 12.94 9.68
N GLY A 49 -1.57 11.98 10.21
CA GLY A 49 -2.60 11.27 9.48
C GLY A 49 -2.04 10.25 8.51
N ASP A 50 -2.89 9.85 7.57
CA ASP A 50 -2.61 8.82 6.59
C ASP A 50 -1.97 9.38 5.32
N ALA A 51 -1.41 8.48 4.52
CA ALA A 51 -0.90 8.76 3.18
C ALA A 51 -1.37 7.69 2.20
N THR A 52 -1.60 8.10 0.95
CA THR A 52 -1.97 7.20 -0.14
C THR A 52 -0.84 6.28 -0.53
N ILE A 53 -1.11 4.97 -0.51
CA ILE A 53 -0.20 3.95 -1.01
C ILE A 53 -0.20 4.00 -2.54
N LEU A 54 1.00 4.17 -3.11
CA LEU A 54 1.22 4.19 -4.56
C LEU A 54 1.59 2.79 -5.08
N THR A 55 2.47 2.09 -4.37
CA THR A 55 2.88 0.72 -4.72
C THR A 55 3.13 -0.12 -3.48
N LEU A 56 2.84 -1.41 -3.63
CA LEU A 56 3.20 -2.49 -2.69
C LEU A 56 3.98 -3.54 -3.47
N SER A 57 5.03 -4.09 -2.85
CA SER A 57 5.82 -5.18 -3.43
C SER A 57 6.22 -6.19 -2.36
N ASP A 58 6.28 -7.46 -2.76
CA ASP A 58 6.79 -8.58 -1.97
C ASP A 58 6.20 -8.69 -0.56
N LEU A 59 4.88 -8.54 -0.42
CA LEU A 59 4.17 -8.68 0.85
C LEU A 59 4.52 -10.00 1.55
N ASP A 60 4.55 -9.98 2.89
CA ASP A 60 4.88 -11.13 3.73
C ASP A 60 6.27 -11.75 3.48
N SER A 61 7.20 -10.97 2.92
CA SER A 61 8.57 -11.39 2.65
C SER A 61 9.62 -10.54 3.38
N ASP A 62 10.89 -10.93 3.24
CA ASP A 62 12.02 -10.14 3.76
C ASP A 62 12.44 -8.97 2.84
N THR A 63 11.78 -8.81 1.70
CA THR A 63 11.97 -7.69 0.77
C THR A 63 10.74 -6.80 0.64
N ALA A 64 9.74 -7.01 1.52
CA ALA A 64 8.48 -6.27 1.50
C ALA A 64 8.71 -4.76 1.50
N ALA A 65 8.02 -4.05 0.61
CA ALA A 65 8.15 -2.61 0.50
C ALA A 65 6.86 -1.92 0.09
N VAL A 66 6.69 -0.69 0.57
CA VAL A 66 5.57 0.20 0.24
C VAL A 66 6.12 1.57 -0.12
N THR A 67 5.63 2.11 -1.23
CA THR A 67 5.84 3.51 -1.60
C THR A 67 4.52 4.26 -1.45
N PHE A 68 4.54 5.42 -0.81
CA PHE A 68 3.35 6.22 -0.53
C PHE A 68 3.64 7.71 -0.61
N ARG A 69 2.58 8.50 -0.70
CA ARG A 69 2.62 9.96 -0.77
C ARG A 69 1.36 10.55 -0.13
N ILE A 70 1.51 11.73 0.45
CA ILE A 70 0.36 12.53 0.89
C ILE A 70 -0.28 13.14 -0.35
N GLU A 71 -1.52 12.75 -0.65
CA GLU A 71 -2.35 13.38 -1.66
C GLU A 71 -3.16 14.55 -1.06
N LEU A 72 -3.77 15.37 -1.91
CA LEU A 72 -4.57 16.51 -1.45
C LEU A 72 -5.69 16.09 -0.48
N ASP A 73 -6.37 14.98 -0.76
CA ASP A 73 -7.45 14.48 0.10
C ASP A 73 -6.92 14.05 1.48
N ASP A 74 -5.73 13.42 1.53
CA ASP A 74 -5.06 13.06 2.78
C ASP A 74 -4.75 14.32 3.61
N ALA A 75 -4.26 15.37 2.93
CA ALA A 75 -3.95 16.64 3.57
C ALA A 75 -5.21 17.34 4.09
N ILE A 76 -6.30 17.32 3.33
CA ILE A 76 -7.59 17.87 3.76
C ILE A 76 -8.11 17.12 4.99
N GLU A 77 -8.11 15.78 4.95
CA GLU A 77 -8.55 14.96 6.07
C GLU A 77 -7.71 15.20 7.33
N SER A 78 -6.39 15.27 7.19
CA SER A 78 -5.48 15.56 8.29
C SER A 78 -5.72 16.96 8.88
N CYS A 79 -5.98 17.97 8.03
CA CYS A 79 -6.34 19.32 8.46
C CYS A 79 -7.74 19.43 9.10
N LEU A 80 -8.59 18.42 8.87
CA LEU A 80 -9.88 18.23 9.52
C LEU A 80 -9.80 17.31 10.74
N ARG A 81 -8.60 16.89 11.19
CA ARG A 81 -8.40 16.04 12.38
C ARG A 81 -7.72 16.77 13.53
N GLU A 82 -8.40 16.72 14.67
CA GLU A 82 -8.10 17.05 16.07
C GLU A 82 -7.25 18.27 16.51
N PRO A 83 -7.89 19.18 17.30
CA PRO A 83 -9.27 19.58 17.13
C PRO A 83 -9.33 20.59 15.99
N PRO A 84 -10.07 20.29 14.90
CA PRO A 84 -10.57 21.38 14.08
C PRO A 84 -11.69 22.03 14.89
N PRO A 85 -11.73 23.36 15.01
CA PRO A 85 -12.86 24.02 15.64
C PRO A 85 -14.17 23.65 14.91
N ASP A 86 -15.29 23.58 15.64
CA ASP A 86 -16.65 23.32 15.10
C ASP A 86 -16.99 24.25 13.90
N ASP A 87 -16.28 25.38 13.81
CA ASP A 87 -16.48 26.43 12.82
C ASP A 87 -15.28 26.61 11.86
N ILE A 88 -14.40 25.61 11.70
CA ILE A 88 -13.23 25.77 10.82
C ILE A 88 -13.68 26.18 9.42
N LYS A 89 -13.20 27.34 8.96
CA LYS A 89 -13.67 27.88 7.70
C LYS A 89 -13.03 27.10 6.54
N PRO A 90 -13.73 26.86 5.42
CA PRO A 90 -13.15 26.18 4.26
C PRO A 90 -11.83 26.80 3.78
N ALA A 91 -11.68 28.12 3.91
CA ALA A 91 -10.43 28.83 3.58
C ALA A 91 -9.25 28.44 4.49
N GLU A 92 -9.51 28.13 5.76
CA GLU A 92 -8.48 27.71 6.73
C GLU A 92 -8.03 26.29 6.45
N VAL A 93 -8.97 25.39 6.14
CA VAL A 93 -8.68 24.03 5.68
C VAL A 93 -7.86 24.07 4.39
N ALA A 94 -8.25 24.87 3.41
CA ALA A 94 -7.52 25.02 2.16
C ALA A 94 -6.09 25.55 2.38
N ARG A 95 -5.91 26.51 3.31
CA ARG A 95 -4.59 27.04 3.67
C ARG A 95 -3.73 25.97 4.35
N CYS A 96 -4.29 25.21 5.29
CA CYS A 96 -3.61 24.10 5.95
C CYS A 96 -3.20 23.02 4.94
N ALA A 97 -4.14 22.56 4.10
CA ALA A 97 -3.87 21.53 3.10
C ALA A 97 -2.79 22.01 2.11
N LYS A 98 -2.85 23.28 1.67
CA LYS A 98 -1.79 23.86 0.84
C LYS A 98 -0.42 23.83 1.54
N GLN A 99 -0.34 24.22 2.82
CA GLN A 99 0.93 24.15 3.57
C GLN A 99 1.46 22.72 3.67
N VAL A 100 0.59 21.74 3.94
CA VAL A 100 0.96 20.32 3.96
C VAL A 100 1.50 19.90 2.59
N MET A 101 0.79 20.23 1.50
CA MET A 101 1.22 19.86 0.15
C MET A 101 2.54 20.54 -0.25
N ASP A 102 2.72 21.82 0.10
CA ASP A 102 3.95 22.57 -0.18
C ASP A 102 5.15 22.00 0.61
N LEU A 103 4.96 21.65 1.89
CA LEU A 103 6.00 21.06 2.74
C LEU A 103 6.43 19.66 2.28
N ASN A 104 5.50 18.90 1.71
CA ASN A 104 5.80 17.55 1.21
C ASN A 104 6.20 17.56 -0.27
N ALA A 105 5.89 18.60 -1.04
CA ALA A 105 6.31 18.83 -2.43
C ALA A 105 6.18 17.60 -3.35
N GLY A 106 5.14 16.77 -3.14
CA GLY A 106 4.92 15.54 -3.90
C GLY A 106 5.94 14.42 -3.61
N LYS A 107 6.74 14.54 -2.55
CA LYS A 107 7.75 13.56 -2.14
C LYS A 107 7.11 12.21 -1.88
N GLN A 108 7.62 11.20 -2.59
CA GLN A 108 7.31 9.81 -2.31
C GLN A 108 8.21 9.31 -1.18
N ILE A 109 7.61 8.59 -0.24
CA ILE A 109 8.30 7.99 0.89
C ILE A 109 8.21 6.48 0.74
N LYS A 110 9.28 5.79 1.11
CA LYS A 110 9.36 4.33 1.06
C LYS A 110 9.57 3.76 2.45
N ARG A 111 8.76 2.79 2.82
CA ARG A 111 8.98 1.92 3.99
C ARG A 111 9.22 0.49 3.53
N ARG A 112 9.94 -0.27 4.36
CA ARG A 112 10.25 -1.70 4.10
C ARG A 112 9.97 -2.54 5.32
N ALA A 113 9.85 -3.85 5.15
CA ALA A 113 9.82 -4.79 6.25
C ALA A 113 10.66 -6.04 5.94
N MET A 114 11.22 -6.61 7.00
CA MET A 114 11.69 -7.99 7.03
C MET A 114 10.70 -8.82 7.85
N CYS A 115 9.72 -9.41 7.18
CA CYS A 115 8.60 -10.06 7.87
C CYS A 115 9.04 -11.27 8.71
N SER A 116 10.08 -12.01 8.30
CA SER A 116 10.60 -13.15 9.09
C SER A 116 11.17 -12.74 10.45
N LYS A 117 11.63 -11.49 10.55
CA LYS A 117 12.22 -10.90 11.77
C LYS A 117 11.29 -9.94 12.50
N ASN A 118 10.06 -9.78 12.01
CA ASN A 118 9.11 -8.77 12.50
C ASN A 118 9.71 -7.36 12.53
N THR A 119 10.55 -7.02 11.54
CA THR A 119 11.25 -5.74 11.49
C THR A 119 10.61 -4.83 10.46
N VAL A 120 10.37 -3.57 10.83
CA VAL A 120 9.96 -2.51 9.91
C VAL A 120 11.04 -1.44 9.81
N TYR A 121 11.17 -0.85 8.62
CA TYR A 121 12.10 0.22 8.31
C TYR A 121 11.28 1.44 7.90
N THR A 122 11.35 2.47 8.73
CA THR A 122 10.63 3.72 8.59
C THR A 122 11.61 4.90 8.47
N GLU A 123 11.09 6.07 8.11
CA GLU A 123 11.83 7.32 8.11
C GLU A 123 12.38 7.69 9.50
N PHE A 124 11.81 7.14 10.58
CA PHE A 124 12.21 7.40 11.95
C PHE A 124 13.13 6.34 12.54
N GLY A 125 13.50 5.31 11.78
CA GLY A 125 14.36 4.23 12.26
C GLY A 125 13.89 2.85 11.82
N ASN A 126 14.64 1.85 12.26
CA ASN A 126 14.35 0.45 12.07
C ASN A 126 14.00 -0.19 13.42
N PHE A 127 12.89 -0.92 13.43
CA PHE A 127 12.27 -1.42 14.66
C PHE A 127 11.88 -2.87 14.50
N SER A 128 12.23 -3.71 15.47
CA SER A 128 11.75 -5.09 15.53
C SER A 128 10.73 -5.27 16.63
N LEU A 129 9.60 -5.90 16.34
CA LEU A 129 8.66 -6.33 17.36
C LEU A 129 9.30 -7.47 18.18
N VAL A 130 9.58 -7.19 19.45
CA VAL A 130 10.28 -8.14 20.35
C VAL A 130 9.39 -8.72 21.44
N GLY A 131 8.19 -8.16 21.63
CA GLY A 131 7.24 -8.69 22.60
C GLY A 131 5.89 -7.99 22.57
N THR A 132 4.96 -8.55 23.32
CA THR A 132 3.64 -7.96 23.60
C THR A 132 3.43 -7.90 25.10
N GLY A 133 2.73 -6.87 25.57
CA GLY A 133 2.28 -6.79 26.96
C GLY A 133 1.14 -7.78 27.27
N GLU A 134 0.71 -7.82 28.53
CA GLU A 134 -0.46 -8.59 28.91
C GLU A 134 -1.74 -8.00 28.28
N PRO A 135 -2.65 -8.84 27.75
CA PRO A 135 -3.90 -8.34 27.20
C PRO A 135 -4.79 -7.73 28.28
N GLU A 136 -5.18 -6.47 28.09
CA GLU A 136 -6.13 -5.76 28.95
C GLU A 136 -7.54 -5.91 28.37
N SER A 137 -8.57 -6.10 29.20
CA SER A 137 -9.95 -6.14 28.70
C SER A 137 -10.36 -4.74 28.24
N SER A 138 -10.76 -4.60 26.97
CA SER A 138 -11.49 -3.41 26.54
C SER A 138 -12.98 -3.60 26.84
N GLY A 139 -13.73 -2.50 26.99
CA GLY A 139 -15.18 -2.52 27.19
C GLY A 139 -15.97 -3.09 25.99
N GLU A 140 -15.33 -3.29 24.84
CA GLU A 140 -15.97 -3.67 23.57
C GLU A 140 -15.77 -5.16 23.19
N GLY A 141 -15.38 -6.01 24.13
CA GLY A 141 -15.27 -7.47 23.92
C GLY A 141 -14.02 -7.93 23.14
N LYS A 142 -13.20 -7.00 22.66
CA LYS A 142 -11.85 -7.27 22.12
C LYS A 142 -10.80 -6.90 23.17
N LYS A 143 -9.73 -7.68 23.26
CA LYS A 143 -8.66 -7.43 24.23
C LYS A 143 -7.67 -6.42 23.67
N MET A 144 -7.31 -5.40 24.44
CA MET A 144 -6.23 -4.48 24.09
C MET A 144 -4.90 -5.19 24.30
N ILE A 145 -3.95 -5.06 23.38
CA ILE A 145 -2.60 -5.59 23.57
C ILE A 145 -1.58 -4.53 23.23
N ARG A 146 -0.60 -4.34 24.12
CA ARG A 146 0.55 -3.45 23.89
C ARG A 146 1.65 -4.17 23.15
N THR A 147 2.44 -3.44 22.38
CA THR A 147 3.62 -3.98 21.68
C THR A 147 4.91 -3.33 22.15
N ASN A 148 5.96 -4.13 22.25
CA ASN A 148 7.31 -3.69 22.59
C ASN A 148 8.19 -3.80 21.36
N TRP A 149 8.81 -2.68 20.98
CA TRP A 149 9.64 -2.58 19.78
C TRP A 149 11.07 -2.27 20.16
N LYS A 150 12.03 -3.01 19.61
CA LYS A 150 13.45 -2.68 19.75
C LYS A 150 13.84 -1.68 18.67
N ASP A 151 14.29 -0.48 19.06
CA ASP A 151 14.95 0.48 18.17
C ASP A 151 16.42 0.09 18.00
N HIS A 152 16.82 -0.25 16.78
CA HIS A 152 18.19 -0.70 16.49
C HIS A 152 19.20 0.44 16.36
N ARG A 153 18.78 1.70 16.53
CA ARG A 153 19.71 2.85 16.54
C ARG A 153 20.36 3.04 17.90
N ASN A 154 19.61 2.79 18.97
CA ASN A 154 20.03 2.99 20.35
C ASN A 154 19.87 1.74 21.23
N GLU A 155 19.45 0.62 20.63
CA GLU A 155 19.23 -0.68 21.28
C GLU A 155 18.17 -0.65 22.40
N GLN A 156 17.34 0.39 22.46
CA GLN A 156 16.31 0.52 23.48
C GLN A 156 15.02 -0.19 23.06
N ILE A 157 14.31 -0.71 24.06
CA ILE A 157 12.92 -1.12 23.88
C ILE A 157 12.07 0.12 24.05
N VAL A 158 11.34 0.47 23.00
CA VAL A 158 10.31 1.49 23.02
C VAL A 158 8.97 0.82 23.27
N ASP A 159 8.34 1.22 24.36
CA ASP A 159 6.98 0.82 24.68
C ASP A 159 5.99 1.57 23.79
N ASN A 160 4.77 1.05 23.75
CA ASN A 160 3.67 1.69 23.04
C ASN A 160 3.45 3.14 23.50
N SER A 161 3.81 4.08 22.64
CA SER A 161 3.50 5.50 22.83
C SER A 161 3.46 6.25 21.50
N THR A 162 2.67 7.31 21.46
CA THR A 162 2.62 8.24 20.32
C THR A 162 3.97 8.94 20.09
N ALA A 163 4.71 9.21 21.17
CA ALA A 163 6.07 9.76 21.09
C ALA A 163 7.04 8.79 20.39
N ALA A 164 6.89 7.49 20.66
CA ALA A 164 7.65 6.44 20.00
C ALA A 164 7.14 6.12 18.59
N ARG A 165 6.02 6.71 18.13
CA ARG A 165 5.42 6.48 16.81
C ARG A 165 5.01 5.01 16.59
N THR A 166 4.60 4.32 17.65
CA THR A 166 4.22 2.89 17.61
C THR A 166 3.10 2.62 16.61
N ASP A 167 2.16 3.56 16.48
CA ASP A 167 1.07 3.54 15.51
C ASP A 167 1.55 3.44 14.06
N ALA A 168 2.60 4.19 13.69
CA ALA A 168 3.20 4.14 12.36
C ALA A 168 3.95 2.82 12.12
N MET A 169 4.61 2.29 13.15
CA MET A 169 5.26 0.96 13.09
C MET A 169 4.23 -0.14 12.86
N LEU A 170 3.16 -0.15 13.65
CA LEU A 170 2.07 -1.11 13.57
C LEU A 170 1.35 -1.04 12.23
N SER A 171 1.03 0.16 11.74
CA SER A 171 0.45 0.35 10.41
C SER A 171 1.37 -0.18 9.31
N THR A 172 2.68 0.12 9.39
CA THR A 172 3.66 -0.40 8.42
C THR A 172 3.73 -1.92 8.46
N PHE A 173 3.73 -2.53 9.64
CA PHE A 173 3.78 -3.98 9.80
C PHE A 173 2.50 -4.66 9.30
N ALA A 174 1.33 -4.08 9.57
CA ALA A 174 0.04 -4.56 9.07
C ALA A 174 -0.03 -4.50 7.53
N VAL A 175 0.48 -3.42 6.93
CA VAL A 175 0.49 -3.22 5.47
C VAL A 175 1.46 -4.17 4.77
N LEU A 176 2.68 -4.34 5.30
CA LEU A 176 3.74 -5.07 4.62
C LEU A 176 3.82 -6.56 4.96
N CYS A 177 3.40 -6.93 6.17
CA CYS A 177 3.45 -8.30 6.68
C CYS A 177 2.07 -8.76 7.19
N PRO A 178 1.00 -8.66 6.38
CA PRO A 178 -0.36 -8.91 6.84
C PRO A 178 -0.57 -10.32 7.42
N ALA A 179 0.11 -11.36 6.91
CA ALA A 179 0.01 -12.71 7.45
C ALA A 179 0.66 -12.80 8.85
N ALA A 180 1.85 -12.23 9.02
CA ALA A 180 2.55 -12.21 10.30
C ALA A 180 1.82 -11.32 11.32
N TYR A 181 1.26 -10.20 10.88
CA TYR A 181 0.44 -9.30 11.69
C TYR A 181 -0.80 -10.04 12.19
N LYS A 182 -1.57 -10.66 11.28
CA LYS A 182 -2.77 -11.43 11.64
C LYS A 182 -2.43 -12.56 12.61
N ALA A 183 -1.37 -13.34 12.34
CA ALA A 183 -0.97 -14.43 13.23
C ALA A 183 -0.69 -14.01 14.68
N LYS A 184 -0.27 -12.75 14.89
CA LYS A 184 0.05 -12.22 16.23
C LYS A 184 -1.12 -11.52 16.90
N PHE A 185 -1.98 -10.87 16.12
CA PHE A 185 -2.92 -9.89 16.64
C PHE A 185 -4.38 -10.19 16.30
N ASP A 186 -4.70 -11.34 15.72
CA ASP A 186 -6.09 -11.74 15.48
C ASP A 186 -6.89 -11.75 16.78
N GLY A 187 -8.02 -11.05 16.81
CA GLY A 187 -8.87 -10.92 18.00
C GLY A 187 -8.40 -9.88 19.03
N TYR A 188 -7.30 -9.16 18.77
CA TYR A 188 -6.81 -8.09 19.62
C TYR A 188 -7.00 -6.71 18.98
N HIS A 189 -7.23 -5.70 19.81
CA HIS A 189 -6.99 -4.31 19.45
C HIS A 189 -5.56 -3.95 19.85
N VAL A 190 -4.71 -3.82 18.83
CA VAL A 190 -3.35 -3.36 19.04
C VAL A 190 -3.37 -1.84 19.08
N TYR A 191 -2.87 -1.28 20.16
CA TYR A 191 -2.54 0.13 20.23
C TYR A 191 -1.06 0.25 20.52
#